data_AF-A0A957BTC2-F1
#
_entry.id   AF-A0A957BTC2-F1
#
_cell.length_a   1.000
_cell.length_b   1.000
_cell.length_c   1.000
_cell.angle_alpha   90.00
_cell.angle_beta   90.00
_cell.angle_gamma   90.00
#
_symmetry.space_group_name_H-M   'P 1'
#
loop_
_entity.id
_entity.type
_entity.pdbx_description
1 polymer ?
#
loop_
_entity_poly.entity_id
_entity_poly.type
_entity_poly.pdbx_seq_one_letter_code
_entity_poly.pdbx_strand_id
1 'polypeptide(L)'
;PDLLDSFACNAIEWSAYLTLPPSELPTATELISASQLDQIADEAVKLALLSYLQQVSRAKDHVAITQRTVIFLANQYPDLIKARYNATINYGEVILTEYTCDYKAMRENSAFLNALNINFAGYSDYTNESVLPVSEKLSLLHEEVDKALSIVHSSKAE
;
A
#
# COMPACT_ATOMS: atom_id res chain seq x y z
N PRO A 1 16.57 -11.85 -20.52
CA PRO A 1 16.95 -11.37 -19.16
C PRO A 1 16.67 -12.49 -18.15
N ASP A 2 17.51 -12.64 -17.14
CA ASP A 2 17.26 -13.61 -16.08
C ASP A 2 16.03 -13.15 -15.25
N LEU A 3 15.19 -14.07 -14.79
CA LEU A 3 13.89 -13.73 -14.18
C LEU A 3 14.08 -12.88 -12.90
N LEU A 4 15.13 -13.19 -12.13
CA LEU A 4 15.54 -12.43 -10.95
C LEU A 4 15.97 -11.01 -11.29
N ASP A 5 16.63 -10.82 -12.43
CA ASP A 5 17.14 -9.52 -12.87
C ASP A 5 16.00 -8.57 -13.27
N SER A 6 14.96 -9.12 -13.89
CA SER A 6 13.73 -8.40 -14.19
C SER A 6 12.98 -8.04 -12.91
N PHE A 7 12.88 -8.94 -11.93
CA PHE A 7 12.19 -8.67 -10.67
C PHE A 7 12.86 -7.54 -9.87
N ALA A 8 14.18 -7.56 -9.75
CA ALA A 8 14.93 -6.50 -9.05
C ALA A 8 14.76 -5.14 -9.74
N CYS A 9 14.78 -5.11 -11.07
CA CYS A 9 14.57 -3.89 -11.84
C CYS A 9 13.14 -3.33 -11.68
N ASN A 10 12.15 -4.23 -11.68
CA ASN A 10 10.76 -3.86 -11.37
C ASN A 10 10.64 -3.30 -9.95
N ALA A 11 11.26 -3.91 -8.94
CA ALA A 11 11.21 -3.42 -7.57
C ALA A 11 11.81 -2.01 -7.41
N ILE A 12 12.90 -1.71 -8.13
CA ILE A 12 13.50 -0.37 -8.17
C ILE A 12 12.49 0.63 -8.73
N GLU A 13 11.88 0.35 -9.87
CA GLU A 13 10.88 1.26 -10.45
C GLU A 13 9.62 1.36 -9.59
N TRP A 14 9.17 0.23 -9.04
CA TRP A 14 7.96 0.15 -8.22
C TRP A 14 8.10 0.82 -6.85
N SER A 15 9.31 1.23 -6.46
CA SER A 15 9.55 2.00 -5.24
C SER A 15 8.77 3.33 -5.19
N ALA A 16 8.32 3.85 -6.33
CA ALA A 16 7.49 5.06 -6.41
C ALA A 16 5.98 4.80 -6.20
N TYR A 17 5.54 3.54 -6.18
CA TYR A 17 4.12 3.19 -6.19
C TYR A 17 3.63 2.96 -4.77
N LEU A 18 2.97 3.98 -4.23
CA LEU A 18 2.31 3.92 -2.93
C LEU A 18 0.81 3.77 -3.19
N THR A 19 0.26 2.57 -3.09
CA THR A 19 -1.18 2.36 -3.29
C THR A 19 -1.95 2.65 -2.01
N LEU A 20 -3.16 3.22 -2.12
CA LEU A 20 -4.04 3.28 -0.96
C LEU A 20 -4.56 1.85 -0.69
N PRO A 21 -4.29 1.25 0.48
CA PRO A 21 -4.81 -0.07 0.78
C PRO A 21 -6.34 -0.03 0.87
N PRO A 22 -7.05 -1.11 0.46
CA PRO A 22 -8.49 -1.22 0.65
C PRO A 22 -8.81 -1.14 2.15
N SER A 23 -9.45 -0.05 2.57
CA SER A 23 -9.69 0.23 3.99
C SER A 23 -11.08 0.83 4.24
N GLU A 24 -12.00 0.66 3.30
CA GLU A 24 -13.36 1.18 3.41
C GLU A 24 -14.28 0.12 3.99
N LEU A 25 -15.07 0.52 4.97
CA LEU A 25 -16.13 -0.30 5.56
C LEU A 25 -17.47 0.39 5.25
N PRO A 26 -18.14 0.03 4.14
CA PRO A 26 -19.36 0.72 3.69
C PRO A 26 -20.43 0.80 4.79
N THR A 27 -20.65 -0.30 5.53
CA THR A 27 -21.61 -0.35 6.65
C THR A 27 -21.27 0.65 7.76
N ALA A 28 -19.99 0.87 8.03
CA ALA A 28 -19.58 1.86 9.03
C ALA A 28 -19.82 3.29 8.55
N THR A 29 -19.55 3.56 7.27
CA THR A 29 -19.86 4.83 6.63
C THR A 29 -21.36 5.12 6.67
N GLU A 30 -22.20 4.11 6.39
CA GLU A 30 -23.66 4.22 6.48
C GLU A 30 -24.11 4.59 7.90
N LEU A 31 -23.65 3.86 8.92
CA LEU A 31 -23.98 4.12 10.32
C LEU A 31 -23.59 5.54 10.76
N ILE A 32 -22.44 6.06 10.32
CA ILE A 32 -22.03 7.44 10.60
C ILE A 32 -22.93 8.43 9.87
N SER A 33 -23.15 8.23 8.57
CA SER A 33 -23.94 9.15 7.74
C SER A 33 -25.40 9.26 8.21
N ALA A 34 -25.95 8.18 8.75
CA ALA A 34 -27.30 8.13 9.30
C ALA A 34 -27.37 8.60 10.77
N SER A 35 -26.24 8.98 11.40
CA SER A 35 -26.16 9.26 12.85
C SER A 35 -26.66 8.09 13.71
N GLN A 36 -26.37 6.86 13.28
CA GLN A 36 -26.82 5.60 13.87
C GLN A 36 -25.70 4.83 14.59
N LEU A 37 -24.54 5.47 14.85
CA LEU A 37 -23.46 4.87 15.64
C LEU A 37 -23.91 4.37 17.01
N ASP A 38 -24.91 5.02 17.62
CA ASP A 38 -25.49 4.62 18.90
C ASP A 38 -26.27 3.29 18.85
N GLN A 39 -26.54 2.75 17.66
CA GLN A 39 -27.10 1.40 17.50
C GLN A 39 -26.08 0.30 17.85
N ILE A 40 -24.78 0.62 17.85
CA ILE A 40 -23.75 -0.28 18.37
C ILE A 40 -23.83 -0.25 19.90
N ALA A 41 -24.47 -1.27 20.46
CA ALA A 41 -24.69 -1.39 21.91
C ALA A 41 -23.39 -1.62 22.70
N ASP A 42 -22.43 -2.31 22.11
CA ASP A 42 -21.13 -2.55 22.71
C ASP A 42 -20.22 -1.33 22.53
N GLU A 43 -19.87 -0.69 23.65
CA GLU A 43 -19.06 0.53 23.64
C GLU A 43 -17.61 0.28 23.17
N ALA A 44 -17.05 -0.91 23.43
CA ALA A 44 -15.70 -1.26 22.97
C ALA A 44 -15.66 -1.39 21.44
N VAL A 45 -16.66 -2.05 20.85
CA VAL A 45 -16.83 -2.12 19.38
C VAL A 45 -16.97 -0.73 18.78
N LYS A 46 -17.80 0.13 19.38
CA LYS A 46 -18.02 1.50 18.90
C LYS A 46 -16.73 2.33 18.91
N LEU A 47 -15.98 2.28 20.00
CA LEU A 47 -14.70 2.98 20.12
C LEU A 47 -13.64 2.45 19.15
N ALA A 48 -13.54 1.13 18.99
CA ALA A 48 -12.62 0.50 18.04
C ALA A 48 -12.95 0.92 16.60
N LEU A 49 -14.24 0.97 16.24
CA LEU A 49 -14.69 1.40 14.92
C LEU A 49 -14.31 2.86 14.64
N LEU A 50 -14.60 3.76 15.58
CA LEU A 50 -14.24 5.18 15.46
C LEU A 50 -12.72 5.35 15.33
N SER A 51 -11.94 4.62 16.14
CA SER A 51 -10.48 4.67 16.06
C SER A 51 -9.94 4.17 14.71
N TYR A 52 -10.53 3.11 14.16
CA TYR A 52 -10.16 2.59 12.84
C TYR A 52 -10.44 3.61 11.74
N LEU A 53 -11.66 4.16 11.70
CA LEU A 53 -12.04 5.14 10.68
C LEU A 53 -11.21 6.41 10.74
N GLN A 54 -10.88 6.88 11.95
CA GLN A 54 -9.96 8.00 12.12
C GLN A 54 -8.57 7.69 11.57
N GLN A 55 -8.04 6.49 11.82
CA GLN A 55 -6.74 6.08 11.30
C GLN A 55 -6.74 5.95 9.78
N VAL A 56 -7.82 5.42 9.19
CA VAL A 56 -8.01 5.36 7.73
C VAL A 56 -7.98 6.76 7.12
N SER A 57 -8.70 7.72 7.72
CA SER A 57 -8.69 9.11 7.23
C SER A 57 -7.29 9.72 7.26
N ARG A 58 -6.56 9.55 8.38
CA ARG A 58 -5.17 10.04 8.52
C ARG A 58 -4.22 9.40 7.52
N ALA A 59 -4.34 8.08 7.32
CA ALA A 59 -3.54 7.35 6.35
C ALA A 59 -3.81 7.84 4.92
N LYS A 60 -5.08 8.09 4.55
CA LYS A 60 -5.43 8.65 3.23
C LYS A 60 -4.74 10.01 3.00
N ASP A 61 -4.80 10.90 3.97
CA ASP A 61 -4.17 12.22 3.88
C ASP A 61 -2.64 12.12 3.79
N HIS A 62 -2.03 11.27 4.63
CA HIS A 62 -0.60 11.04 4.64
C HIS A 62 -0.12 10.46 3.30
N VAL A 63 -0.74 9.39 2.81
CA VAL A 63 -0.42 8.77 1.51
C VAL A 63 -0.51 9.80 0.39
N ALA A 64 -1.54 10.65 0.38
CA ALA A 64 -1.72 11.68 -0.64
C ALA A 64 -0.60 12.75 -0.61
N ILE A 65 0.02 12.99 0.54
CA ILE A 65 1.18 13.89 0.67
C ILE A 65 2.45 13.17 0.22
N THR A 66 2.70 11.96 0.71
CA THR A 66 3.90 11.17 0.39
C THR A 66 3.98 10.80 -1.09
N GLN A 67 2.84 10.55 -1.74
CA GLN A 67 2.76 10.34 -3.19
C GLN A 67 3.21 11.56 -4.00
N ARG A 68 3.17 12.78 -3.47
CA ARG A 68 3.63 13.97 -4.21
C ARG A 68 5.15 14.08 -4.26
N THR A 69 5.85 13.32 -3.42
CA THR A 69 7.32 13.36 -3.30
C THR A 69 8.00 12.19 -3.98
N VAL A 70 7.25 11.23 -4.52
CA VAL A 70 7.82 10.08 -5.24
C VAL A 70 8.40 10.48 -6.59
N ILE A 71 9.41 9.74 -7.01
CA ILE A 71 10.12 9.96 -8.26
C ILE A 71 9.93 8.73 -9.16
N PHE A 72 9.34 8.93 -10.33
CA PHE A 72 9.27 7.89 -11.36
C PHE A 72 10.65 7.74 -12.03
N LEU A 73 11.42 6.74 -11.61
CA LEU A 73 12.83 6.61 -11.93
C LEU A 73 13.06 6.35 -13.43
N ALA A 74 12.22 5.54 -14.07
CA ALA A 74 12.27 5.31 -15.51
C ALA A 74 12.04 6.57 -16.35
N ASN A 75 11.21 7.50 -15.87
CA ASN A 75 10.96 8.77 -16.56
C ASN A 75 12.14 9.73 -16.40
N GLN A 76 12.75 9.77 -15.20
CA GLN A 76 13.83 10.71 -14.91
C GLN A 76 15.21 10.22 -15.38
N TYR A 77 15.43 8.90 -15.41
CA TYR A 77 16.69 8.26 -15.78
C TYR A 77 16.50 7.21 -16.89
N PRO A 78 16.00 7.60 -18.08
CA PRO A 78 15.67 6.66 -19.16
C PRO A 78 16.88 5.92 -19.74
N ASP A 79 18.08 6.47 -19.58
CA ASP A 79 19.32 5.81 -19.98
C ASP A 79 19.72 4.68 -19.02
N LEU A 80 19.26 4.75 -17.75
CA LEU A 80 19.52 3.76 -16.71
C LEU A 80 18.42 2.71 -16.62
N ILE A 81 17.15 3.12 -16.72
CA ILE A 81 15.98 2.24 -16.67
C ILE A 81 15.22 2.38 -17.98
N LYS A 82 15.11 1.27 -18.71
CA LYS A 82 14.34 1.20 -19.95
C LYS A 82 13.04 0.47 -19.69
N ALA A 83 11.93 1.18 -19.80
CA ALA A 83 10.60 0.60 -19.82
C ALA A 83 10.27 0.07 -21.22
N ARG A 84 9.77 -1.16 -21.31
CA ARG A 84 9.30 -1.76 -22.56
C ARG A 84 7.94 -2.41 -22.34
N TYR A 85 7.09 -2.25 -23.33
CA TYR A 85 5.84 -2.99 -23.41
C TYR A 85 6.12 -4.43 -23.83
N ASN A 86 5.71 -5.40 -23.01
CA ASN A 86 5.75 -6.80 -23.43
C ASN A 86 4.37 -7.23 -23.93
N ALA A 87 4.22 -7.27 -25.26
CA ALA A 87 2.97 -7.65 -25.93
C ALA A 87 2.70 -9.17 -25.93
N THR A 88 3.62 -9.95 -25.36
CA THR A 88 3.65 -11.40 -25.52
C THR A 88 2.80 -12.07 -24.46
N ILE A 89 1.53 -11.67 -24.33
CA ILE A 89 0.58 -12.44 -23.55
C ILE A 89 -0.71 -12.64 -24.36
N ASN A 90 -0.89 -13.90 -24.74
CA ASN A 90 -1.93 -14.39 -25.63
C ASN A 90 -3.18 -14.69 -24.78
N TYR A 91 -4.36 -14.30 -25.26
CA TYR A 91 -5.68 -14.65 -24.69
C TYR A 91 -6.03 -14.09 -23.30
N GLY A 92 -6.18 -12.75 -23.20
CA GLY A 92 -6.98 -12.12 -22.12
C GLY A 92 -6.21 -11.69 -20.87
N GLU A 93 -4.88 -11.67 -20.93
CA GLU A 93 -4.02 -11.41 -19.77
C GLU A 93 -3.45 -9.98 -19.74
N VAL A 94 -3.18 -9.54 -18.51
CA VAL A 94 -2.78 -8.19 -18.12
C VAL A 94 -1.51 -7.74 -18.84
N ILE A 95 -1.58 -6.56 -19.44
CA ILE A 95 -0.42 -5.86 -20.00
C ILE A 95 0.53 -5.50 -18.85
N LEU A 96 1.72 -6.10 -18.82
CA LEU A 96 2.77 -5.75 -17.86
C LEU A 96 3.90 -4.99 -18.56
N THR A 97 4.31 -3.89 -17.95
CA THR A 97 5.51 -3.16 -18.36
C THR A 97 6.73 -3.89 -17.84
N GLU A 98 7.69 -4.20 -18.72
CA GLU A 98 8.96 -4.82 -18.36
C GLU A 98 10.04 -3.74 -18.28
N TYR A 99 10.80 -3.72 -17.18
CA TYR A 99 11.92 -2.80 -17.00
C TYR A 99 13.26 -3.52 -17.17
N THR A 100 14.20 -2.87 -17.85
CA THR A 100 15.59 -3.31 -17.94
C THR A 100 16.49 -2.24 -17.33
N CYS A 101 17.41 -2.66 -16.47
CA CYS A 101 18.26 -1.78 -15.68
C CYS A 101 19.73 -1.92 -16.08
N ASP A 102 20.44 -0.80 -16.25
CA ASP A 102 21.91 -0.79 -16.26
C ASP A 102 22.44 -0.62 -14.82
N TYR A 103 22.54 -1.73 -14.09
CA TYR A 103 22.96 -1.73 -12.69
C TYR A 103 24.37 -1.17 -12.48
N LYS A 104 25.25 -1.27 -13.48
CA LYS A 104 26.60 -0.71 -13.35
C LYS A 104 26.51 0.81 -13.37
N ALA A 105 25.86 1.37 -14.39
CA ALA A 105 25.70 2.82 -14.51
C ALA A 105 24.87 3.41 -13.36
N MET A 106 23.87 2.69 -12.86
CA MET A 106 23.09 3.09 -11.68
C MET A 106 23.94 3.29 -10.43
N ARG A 107 24.85 2.35 -10.13
CA ARG A 107 25.71 2.43 -8.95
C ARG A 107 26.69 3.60 -9.02
N GLU A 108 27.03 4.05 -10.23
CA GLU A 108 27.95 5.15 -10.47
C GLU A 108 27.21 6.51 -10.58
N ASN A 109 25.87 6.51 -10.68
CA ASN A 109 25.06 7.72 -10.83
C ASN A 109 24.49 8.20 -9.48
N SER A 110 25.11 9.22 -8.90
CA SER A 110 24.71 9.79 -7.61
C SER A 110 23.31 10.42 -7.60
N ALA A 111 22.88 11.03 -8.71
CA ALA A 111 21.54 11.59 -8.83
C ALA A 111 20.47 10.49 -8.76
N PHE A 112 20.71 9.38 -9.47
CA PHE A 112 19.85 8.19 -9.42
C PHE A 112 19.79 7.60 -8.01
N LEU A 113 20.93 7.41 -7.34
CA LEU A 113 20.96 6.88 -5.98
C LEU A 113 20.20 7.77 -4.98
N ASN A 114 20.31 9.09 -5.11
CA ASN A 114 19.55 10.02 -4.29
C ASN A 114 18.04 9.91 -4.55
N ALA A 115 17.63 9.83 -5.82
CA ALA A 115 16.24 9.65 -6.18
C ALA A 115 15.66 8.32 -5.67
N LEU A 116 16.42 7.22 -5.80
CA LEU A 116 16.04 5.92 -5.26
C LEU A 116 15.91 5.96 -3.73
N ASN A 117 16.82 6.64 -3.04
CA ASN A 117 16.74 6.81 -1.59
C ASN A 117 15.52 7.63 -1.15
N ILE A 118 15.12 8.65 -1.93
CA ILE A 118 13.89 9.41 -1.66
C ILE A 118 12.66 8.49 -1.75
N ASN A 119 12.57 7.67 -2.80
CA ASN A 119 11.49 6.70 -2.93
C ASN A 119 11.49 5.68 -1.79
N PHE A 120 12.66 5.15 -1.43
CA PHE A 120 12.78 4.20 -0.33
C PHE A 120 12.33 4.82 1.01
N ALA A 121 12.74 6.05 1.28
CA ALA A 121 12.30 6.79 2.46
C ALA A 121 10.78 6.99 2.45
N GLY A 122 10.20 7.39 1.32
CA GLY A 122 8.75 7.54 1.15
C GLY A 122 7.98 6.23 1.32
N TYR A 123 8.50 5.11 0.80
CA TYR A 123 7.91 3.78 0.99
C TYR A 123 7.95 3.32 2.45
N SER A 124 9.07 3.58 3.14
CA SER A 124 9.21 3.28 4.57
C SER A 124 8.21 4.09 5.40
N ASP A 125 8.11 5.40 5.14
CA ASP A 125 7.16 6.31 5.79
C ASP A 125 5.71 5.88 5.55
N TYR A 126 5.34 5.63 4.29
CA TYR A 126 4.06 5.05 3.88
C TYR A 126 3.71 3.77 4.65
N THR A 127 4.67 2.84 4.74
CA THR A 127 4.44 1.55 5.40
C THR A 127 4.21 1.74 6.90
N ASN A 128 5.07 2.50 7.56
CA ASN A 128 5.07 2.63 9.01
C ASN A 128 3.99 3.57 9.55
N GLU A 129 3.65 4.62 8.82
CA GLU A 129 2.70 5.64 9.27
C GLU A 129 1.28 5.43 8.73
N SER A 130 1.12 4.67 7.63
CA SER A 130 -0.19 4.44 7.01
C SER A 130 -0.61 2.97 7.02
N VAL A 131 0.15 2.07 6.40
CA VAL A 131 -0.27 0.67 6.21
C VAL A 131 -0.39 -0.09 7.52
N LEU A 132 0.70 -0.15 8.28
CA LEU A 132 0.75 -0.94 9.52
C LEU A 132 -0.23 -0.43 10.56
N PRO A 133 -0.36 0.89 10.83
CA PRO A 133 -1.32 1.38 11.81
C PRO A 133 -2.78 1.12 11.41
N VAL A 134 -3.13 1.25 10.13
CA VAL A 134 -4.49 0.91 9.66
C VAL A 134 -4.77 -0.58 9.86
N SER A 135 -3.80 -1.44 9.53
CA SER A 135 -3.91 -2.89 9.73
C SER A 135 -4.12 -3.22 11.21
N GLU A 136 -3.34 -2.62 12.10
CA GLU A 136 -3.46 -2.82 13.55
C GLU A 136 -4.85 -2.40 14.06
N LYS A 137 -5.34 -1.23 13.64
CA LYS A 137 -6.69 -0.77 14.04
C LYS A 137 -7.80 -1.66 13.48
N LEU A 138 -7.62 -2.22 12.29
CA LEU A 138 -8.58 -3.18 11.73
C LEU A 138 -8.59 -4.48 12.54
N SER A 139 -7.41 -5.01 12.90
CA SER A 139 -7.30 -6.20 13.76
C SER A 139 -7.97 -5.97 15.11
N LEU A 140 -7.74 -4.82 15.75
CA LEU A 140 -8.40 -4.47 17.01
C LEU A 140 -9.94 -4.37 16.86
N LEU A 141 -10.43 -3.74 15.80
CA LEU A 141 -11.87 -3.71 15.51
C LEU A 141 -12.44 -5.12 15.36
N HIS A 142 -11.75 -5.99 14.62
CA HIS A 142 -12.17 -7.37 14.41
C HIS A 142 -12.22 -8.14 15.73
N GLU A 143 -11.21 -8.01 16.58
CA GLU A 143 -11.17 -8.64 17.90
C GLU A 143 -12.32 -8.20 18.81
N GLU A 144 -12.66 -6.91 18.83
CA GLU A 144 -13.78 -6.41 19.64
C GLU A 144 -15.13 -6.89 19.10
N VAL A 145 -15.29 -6.99 17.78
CA VAL A 145 -16.50 -7.58 17.17
C VAL A 145 -16.62 -9.07 17.51
N ASP A 146 -15.52 -9.82 17.42
CA ASP A 146 -15.50 -11.23 17.78
C ASP A 146 -15.88 -11.45 19.25
N LYS A 147 -15.37 -10.63 20.17
CA LYS A 147 -15.72 -10.67 21.59
C LYS A 147 -17.21 -10.38 21.80
N ALA A 148 -17.72 -9.29 21.22
CA ALA A 148 -19.11 -8.88 21.36
C ALA A 148 -20.10 -9.93 20.83
N LEU A 149 -19.71 -10.66 19.78
CA LEU A 149 -20.53 -11.71 19.16
C LEU A 149 -20.19 -13.13 19.67
N SER A 150 -19.24 -13.27 20.59
CA SER A 150 -18.73 -14.56 21.07
C SER A 150 -18.29 -15.50 19.94
N ILE A 151 -17.68 -14.95 18.89
CA ILE A 151 -17.15 -15.70 17.75
C ILE A 151 -15.78 -16.27 18.13
N VAL A 152 -15.59 -17.56 17.86
CA VAL A 152 -14.30 -18.25 18.03
C VAL A 152 -13.86 -18.76 16.67
N HIS A 153 -12.76 -18.20 16.16
CA HIS A 153 -12.12 -18.71 14.95
C HIS A 153 -11.39 -20.00 15.30
N SER A 154 -11.81 -21.13 14.73
CA SER A 154 -11.01 -22.34 14.80
C SER A 154 -9.72 -22.09 14.03
N SER A 155 -8.57 -22.10 14.70
CA SER A 155 -7.28 -22.08 14.00
C SER A 155 -7.14 -23.36 13.18
N LYS A 156 -7.60 -23.34 11.94
CA LYS A 156 -7.21 -24.29 10.91
C LYS A 156 -6.61 -23.50 9.76
N ALA A 157 -5.29 -23.36 9.82
CA ALA A 157 -4.47 -23.20 8.66
C ALA A 157 -3.44 -24.34 8.71
N GLU A 158 -3.66 -25.34 7.85
CA GLU A 158 -2.58 -26.17 7.30
C GLU A 158 -1.67 -25.31 6.42
#